data_AF-A0A952GU86-F1
#
_entry.id   AF-A0A952GU86-F1
#
_cell.length_a   1.000
_cell.length_b   1.000
_cell.length_c   1.000
_cell.angle_alpha   90.00
_cell.angle_beta   90.00
_cell.angle_gamma   90.00
#
_symmetry.space_group_name_H-M   'P 1'
#
loop_
_entity.id
_entity.type
_entity.pdbx_description
1 polymer ?
#
loop_
_entity_poly.entity_id
_entity_poly.type
_entity_poly.pdbx_seq_one_letter_code
_entity_poly.pdbx_strand_id
1 'polypeptide(L)'
;MASAASRSESPAECVSGRHWEWQYLDLMRRVWEHGDERIDRTGVGTRSLFGAQLRFDLADERMPLLTTKRVYWKTATREFLWFLTGDTNIRPLCAQGVEIWTDWPLERFRRETGEAISRSEFSARIVAYPDFAMRWGDLGPVYGKQWVDW
;
A
#
# COMPACT_ATOMS: atom_id res chain seq x y z
N MET A 1 36.67 -48.45 -8.72
CA MET A 1 35.86 -48.19 -7.51
C MET A 1 35.64 -46.70 -7.41
N ALA A 2 34.46 -46.21 -7.83
CA ALA A 2 34.15 -44.79 -7.87
C ALA A 2 34.00 -44.25 -6.43
N SER A 3 34.84 -43.28 -6.08
CA SER A 3 34.82 -42.57 -4.80
C SER A 3 33.58 -41.68 -4.77
N ALA A 4 32.64 -42.00 -3.88
CA ALA A 4 31.48 -41.17 -3.61
C ALA A 4 31.95 -39.86 -2.96
N ALA A 5 31.82 -38.75 -3.69
CA ALA A 5 31.97 -37.41 -3.13
C ALA A 5 30.85 -37.19 -2.10
N SER A 6 31.22 -37.09 -0.82
CA SER A 6 30.31 -36.66 0.24
C SER A 6 29.85 -35.24 -0.09
N ARG A 7 28.61 -35.08 -0.52
CA ARG A 7 27.96 -33.77 -0.54
C ARG A 7 27.90 -33.31 0.90
N SER A 8 28.62 -32.23 1.22
CA SER A 8 28.42 -31.49 2.45
C SER A 8 27.01 -30.89 2.39
N GLU A 9 26.06 -31.58 3.00
CA GLU A 9 24.84 -30.93 3.46
C GLU A 9 25.26 -29.90 4.51
N SER A 10 25.32 -28.64 4.09
CA SER A 10 25.39 -27.53 5.02
C SER A 10 24.04 -27.48 5.73
N PRO A 11 23.97 -27.72 7.05
CA PRO A 11 22.71 -27.56 7.75
C PRO A 11 22.39 -26.07 7.66
N ALA A 12 21.27 -25.73 7.05
CA ALA A 12 20.68 -24.41 7.19
C ALA A 12 20.53 -24.15 8.70
N GLU A 13 21.50 -23.44 9.27
CA GLU A 13 21.41 -22.93 10.62
C GLU A 13 20.16 -22.06 10.62
N CYS A 14 19.08 -22.58 11.23
CA CYS A 14 17.95 -21.77 11.63
C CYS A 14 18.52 -20.66 12.48
N VAL A 15 18.67 -19.48 11.88
CA VAL A 15 18.98 -18.26 12.62
C VAL A 15 17.90 -18.17 13.68
N SER A 16 18.28 -18.40 14.94
CA SER A 16 17.47 -18.06 16.11
C SER A 16 17.42 -16.54 16.18
N GLY A 17 16.73 -15.97 15.21
CA GLY A 17 16.62 -14.56 14.91
C GLY A 17 15.25 -14.12 15.36
N ARG A 18 15.25 -13.12 16.23
CA ARG A 18 14.06 -12.38 16.66
C ARG A 18 13.10 -12.17 15.46
N HIS A 19 11.82 -12.49 15.65
CA HIS A 19 10.78 -12.46 14.61
C HIS A 19 10.89 -11.21 13.72
N TRP A 20 10.78 -11.36 12.39
CA TRP A 20 11.06 -10.31 11.40
C TRP A 20 10.29 -9.00 11.66
N GLU A 21 9.10 -9.09 12.24
CA GLU A 21 8.24 -7.93 12.56
C GLU A 21 8.89 -6.96 13.55
N TRP A 22 9.87 -7.43 14.32
CA TRP A 22 10.64 -6.55 15.20
C TRP A 22 11.42 -5.48 14.47
N GLN A 23 11.78 -5.67 13.19
CA GLN A 23 12.40 -4.60 12.40
C GLN A 23 11.43 -3.41 12.23
N TYR A 24 10.14 -3.68 12.00
CA TYR A 24 9.11 -2.65 11.93
C TYR A 24 8.88 -2.01 13.31
N LEU A 25 8.74 -2.82 14.36
CA LEU A 25 8.48 -2.31 15.72
C LEU A 25 9.65 -1.47 16.27
N ASP A 26 10.89 -1.89 16.03
CA ASP A 26 12.08 -1.15 16.43
C ASP A 26 12.20 0.15 15.62
N LEU A 27 11.83 0.17 14.33
CA LEU A 27 11.74 1.40 13.55
C LEU A 27 10.70 2.36 14.14
N MET A 28 9.50 1.88 14.46
CA MET A 28 8.46 2.70 15.08
C MET A 28 8.91 3.26 16.43
N ARG A 29 9.59 2.45 17.26
CA ARG A 29 10.17 2.91 18.53
C ARG A 29 11.22 3.99 18.32
N ARG A 30 12.12 3.83 17.36
CA ARG A 30 13.14 4.85 17.05
C ARG A 30 12.52 6.16 16.57
N VAL A 31 11.48 6.11 15.73
CA VAL A 31 10.72 7.31 15.32
C VAL A 31 10.10 7.99 16.54
N TRP A 32 9.58 7.21 17.49
CA TRP A 32 8.96 7.74 18.69
C TRP A 32 9.98 8.38 19.65
N GLU A 33 11.11 7.73 19.92
CA GLU A 33 12.08 8.16 20.94
C GLU A 33 13.08 9.20 20.42
N HIS A 34 13.39 9.17 19.13
CA HIS A 34 14.49 9.96 18.54
C HIS A 34 14.12 10.70 17.25
N GLY A 35 12.86 10.63 16.80
CA GLY A 35 12.43 11.32 15.59
C GLY A 35 12.35 12.83 15.76
N ASP A 36 12.79 13.59 14.76
CA ASP A 36 12.66 15.04 14.71
C ASP A 36 11.19 15.43 14.55
N GLU A 37 10.72 16.35 15.37
CA GLU A 37 9.39 16.96 15.23
C GLU A 37 9.37 17.97 14.08
N ARG A 38 8.44 17.80 13.14
CA ARG A 38 8.32 18.61 11.92
C ARG A 38 6.86 18.88 11.57
N ILE A 39 6.57 20.07 11.07
CA ILE A 39 5.27 20.40 10.47
C ILE A 39 5.24 19.90 9.02
N ASP A 40 4.24 19.10 8.67
CA ASP A 40 4.02 18.58 7.33
C ASP A 40 2.94 19.39 6.57
N ARG A 41 2.71 19.06 5.29
CA ARG A 41 1.77 19.77 4.42
C ARG A 41 0.31 19.75 4.90
N THR A 42 -0.07 18.78 5.74
CA THR A 42 -1.42 18.69 6.32
C THR A 42 -1.59 19.60 7.55
N GLY A 43 -0.49 20.14 8.08
CA GLY A 43 -0.50 20.99 9.28
C GLY A 43 -0.65 20.23 10.60
N VAL A 44 -0.73 18.89 10.58
CA VAL A 44 -0.88 18.06 11.79
C VAL A 44 0.45 17.94 12.55
N GLY A 45 1.55 17.80 11.83
CA GLY A 45 2.87 17.56 12.40
C GLY A 45 3.22 16.08 12.47
N THR A 46 4.52 15.79 12.46
CA THR A 46 5.08 14.44 12.39
C THR A 46 6.35 14.32 13.25
N ARG A 47 6.65 13.12 13.73
CA ARG A 47 8.00 12.72 14.13
C ARG A 47 8.64 11.94 13.01
N SER A 48 9.87 12.29 12.63
CA SER A 48 10.49 11.77 11.42
C SER A 48 11.94 11.35 11.63
N LEU A 49 12.36 10.30 10.93
CA LEU A 49 13.75 9.91 10.76
C LEU A 49 14.09 9.98 9.27
N PHE A 50 15.34 10.33 8.96
CA PHE A 50 15.83 10.29 7.59
C PHE A 50 16.72 9.06 7.39
N GLY A 51 16.39 8.25 6.39
CA GLY A 51 17.14 7.03 6.05
C GLY A 51 16.88 5.88 7.02
N ALA A 52 15.99 4.97 6.64
CA ALA A 52 15.76 3.70 7.32
C ALA A 52 15.69 2.57 6.29
N GLN A 53 16.17 1.39 6.67
CA GLN A 53 16.11 0.20 5.83
C GLN A 53 15.55 -0.97 6.62
N LEU A 54 14.60 -1.67 6.02
CA LEU A 54 14.04 -2.94 6.52
C LEU A 54 14.34 -4.03 5.48
N ARG A 55 14.53 -5.27 5.92
CA ARG A 55 14.80 -6.41 5.04
C ARG A 55 13.88 -7.56 5.43
N PHE A 56 13.01 -7.97 4.51
CA PHE A 56 12.10 -9.08 4.70
C PHE A 56 12.50 -10.23 3.78
N ASP A 57 12.69 -11.41 4.36
CA ASP A 57 12.91 -12.63 3.59
C ASP A 57 11.57 -13.19 3.13
N LEU A 58 11.48 -13.51 1.84
CA LEU A 58 10.28 -14.04 1.17
C LEU A 58 10.45 -15.51 0.78
N ALA A 59 11.57 -16.14 1.14
CA ALA A 59 11.78 -17.58 0.97
C ALA A 59 10.67 -18.38 1.69
N ASP A 60 10.47 -19.63 1.26
CA ASP A 60 9.46 -20.54 1.82
C ASP A 60 8.03 -19.97 1.79
N GLU A 61 7.69 -19.20 0.76
CA GLU A 61 6.35 -18.59 0.58
C GLU A 61 5.96 -17.66 1.75
N ARG A 62 6.95 -17.06 2.44
CA ARG A 62 6.71 -16.14 3.55
C ARG A 62 6.19 -14.80 3.04
N MET A 63 5.03 -14.39 3.56
CA MET A 63 4.47 -13.06 3.35
C MET A 63 4.61 -12.23 4.64
N PRO A 64 5.31 -11.07 4.62
CA PRO A 64 5.53 -10.25 5.80
C PRO A 64 4.30 -9.39 6.16
N LEU A 65 3.17 -10.05 6.45
CA LEU A 65 1.98 -9.38 6.98
C LEU A 65 2.14 -9.14 8.48
N LEU A 66 2.00 -7.89 8.91
CA LEU A 66 2.09 -7.52 10.33
C LEU A 66 1.05 -8.29 11.14
N THR A 67 1.45 -8.79 12.31
CA THR A 67 0.62 -9.60 13.21
C THR A 67 0.20 -8.83 14.45
N THR A 68 0.99 -7.82 14.85
CA THR A 68 0.70 -6.94 15.99
C THR A 68 -0.51 -6.02 15.77
N LYS A 69 -0.94 -5.87 14.51
CA LYS A 69 -2.16 -5.15 14.13
C LYS A 69 -2.77 -5.84 12.91
N ARG A 70 -4.10 -5.95 12.90
CA ARG A 70 -4.83 -6.45 11.74
C ARG A 70 -4.64 -5.51 10.53
N VAL A 71 -4.08 -6.04 9.45
CA VAL A 71 -3.94 -5.37 8.16
C VAL A 71 -5.00 -5.89 7.18
N TYR A 72 -5.70 -4.99 6.50
CA TYR A 72 -6.69 -5.33 5.48
C TYR A 72 -6.01 -5.68 4.14
N TRP A 73 -5.28 -6.80 4.12
CA TRP A 73 -4.43 -7.18 2.98
C TRP A 73 -5.18 -7.34 1.66
N LYS A 74 -6.45 -7.80 1.68
CA LYS A 74 -7.27 -7.94 0.46
C LYS A 74 -7.42 -6.61 -0.29
N THR A 75 -7.54 -5.50 0.44
CA THR A 75 -7.63 -4.15 -0.15
C THR A 75 -6.32 -3.78 -0.83
N ALA A 76 -5.18 -4.00 -0.15
CA ALA A 76 -3.86 -3.74 -0.70
C ALA A 76 -3.56 -4.60 -1.95
N THR A 77 -3.95 -5.88 -1.95
CA THR A 77 -3.78 -6.75 -3.12
C THR A 77 -4.62 -6.28 -4.30
N ARG A 78 -5.88 -5.89 -4.10
CA ARG A 78 -6.75 -5.38 -5.18
C ARG A 78 -6.22 -4.08 -5.78
N GLU A 79 -5.72 -3.18 -4.95
CA GLU A 79 -5.02 -1.96 -5.39
C GLU A 79 -3.79 -2.30 -6.23
N PHE A 80 -2.93 -3.21 -5.74
CA PHE A 80 -1.73 -3.61 -6.47
C PHE A 80 -2.07 -4.22 -7.83
N LEU A 81 -3.07 -5.11 -7.90
CA LEU A 81 -3.55 -5.67 -9.17
C LEU A 81 -4.10 -4.60 -10.11
N TRP A 82 -4.78 -3.58 -9.59
CA TRP A 82 -5.26 -2.45 -10.38
C TRP A 82 -4.11 -1.59 -10.94
N PHE A 83 -3.03 -1.37 -10.20
CA PHE A 83 -1.85 -0.72 -10.78
C PHE A 83 -1.29 -1.49 -11.98
N LEU A 84 -1.28 -2.83 -11.92
CA LEU A 84 -0.78 -3.67 -13.01
C LEU A 84 -1.63 -3.60 -14.28
N THR A 85 -2.90 -3.15 -14.20
CA THR A 85 -3.72 -2.94 -15.40
C THR A 85 -3.42 -1.61 -16.11
N GLY A 86 -2.66 -0.71 -15.48
CA GLY A 86 -2.42 0.64 -15.98
C GLY A 86 -3.62 1.58 -15.89
N ASP A 87 -4.71 1.14 -15.26
CA ASP A 87 -5.93 1.95 -15.14
C ASP A 87 -5.70 3.07 -14.11
N THR A 88 -6.42 4.17 -14.31
CA THR A 88 -6.35 5.41 -13.52
C THR A 88 -7.72 5.78 -12.94
N ASN A 89 -8.76 5.04 -13.32
CA ASN A 89 -10.11 5.24 -12.82
C ASN A 89 -10.37 4.40 -11.54
N ILE A 90 -11.00 5.02 -10.53
CA ILE A 90 -11.35 4.34 -9.27
C ILE A 90 -12.58 3.44 -9.35
N ARG A 91 -13.32 3.44 -10.46
CA ARG A 91 -14.54 2.61 -10.61
C ARG A 91 -14.34 1.13 -10.35
N PRO A 92 -13.35 0.42 -10.95
CA PRO A 92 -13.11 -0.98 -10.63
C PRO A 92 -12.74 -1.23 -9.17
N LEU A 93 -12.09 -0.27 -8.50
CA LEU A 93 -11.79 -0.33 -7.07
C LEU A 93 -13.06 -0.20 -6.23
N CYS A 94 -13.89 0.82 -6.49
CA CYS A 94 -15.15 1.06 -5.80
C CYS A 94 -16.11 -0.12 -5.95
N ALA A 95 -16.19 -0.72 -7.16
CA ALA A 95 -17.01 -1.91 -7.42
C ALA A 95 -16.56 -3.13 -6.58
N GLN A 96 -15.30 -3.17 -6.16
CA GLN A 96 -14.76 -4.20 -5.28
C GLN A 96 -14.81 -3.80 -3.79
N GLY A 97 -15.35 -2.62 -3.45
CA GLY A 97 -15.38 -2.09 -2.08
C GLY A 97 -14.04 -1.54 -1.60
N VAL A 98 -13.14 -1.16 -2.52
CA VAL A 98 -11.88 -0.49 -2.21
C VAL A 98 -12.07 1.02 -2.36
N GLU A 99 -12.04 1.75 -1.24
CA GLU A 99 -12.29 3.21 -1.19
C GLU A 99 -11.05 4.06 -0.85
N ILE A 100 -9.86 3.46 -0.80
CA ILE A 100 -8.63 4.14 -0.33
C ILE A 100 -8.17 5.30 -1.22
N TRP A 101 -8.72 5.40 -2.44
CA TRP A 101 -8.43 6.45 -3.42
C TRP A 101 -9.59 7.43 -3.63
N THR A 102 -10.70 7.28 -2.90
CA THR A 102 -11.95 8.03 -3.19
C THR A 102 -11.87 9.51 -2.79
N ASP A 103 -11.05 9.87 -1.80
CA ASP A 103 -11.08 11.22 -1.21
C ASP A 103 -10.61 12.31 -2.19
N TRP A 104 -9.60 12.04 -3.02
CA TRP A 104 -9.06 12.96 -4.03
C TRP A 104 -10.07 13.33 -5.13
N PRO A 105 -10.69 12.37 -5.85
CA PRO A 105 -11.71 12.68 -6.84
C PRO A 105 -12.97 13.27 -6.21
N LEU A 106 -13.33 12.87 -4.98
CA LEU A 106 -14.44 13.46 -4.25
C LEU A 106 -14.19 14.93 -3.91
N GLU A 107 -12.98 15.29 -3.46
CA GLU A 107 -12.60 16.67 -3.19
C GLU A 107 -12.64 17.51 -4.47
N ARG A 108 -12.10 16.98 -5.58
CA ARG A 108 -12.19 17.60 -6.90
C ARG A 108 -13.64 17.83 -7.32
N PHE A 109 -14.48 16.80 -7.18
CA PHE A 109 -15.92 16.87 -7.48
C PHE A 109 -16.60 17.99 -6.70
N ARG A 110 -16.46 17.99 -5.37
CA ARG A 110 -17.07 19.00 -4.48
C ARG A 110 -16.62 20.41 -4.84
N ARG A 111 -15.34 20.59 -5.17
CA ARG A 111 -14.78 21.89 -5.57
C ARG A 111 -15.35 22.40 -6.89
N GLU A 112 -15.51 21.52 -7.88
CA GLU A 112 -15.97 21.91 -9.22
C GLU A 112 -17.50 22.04 -9.33
N THR A 113 -18.27 21.25 -8.58
CA THR A 113 -19.74 21.25 -8.65
C THR A 113 -20.41 22.05 -7.54
N GLY A 114 -19.72 22.24 -6.41
CA GLY A 114 -20.31 22.74 -5.18
C GLY A 114 -21.25 21.75 -4.48
N GLU A 115 -21.42 20.53 -5.01
CA GLU A 115 -22.33 19.54 -4.46
C GLU A 115 -21.70 18.83 -3.25
N ALA A 116 -22.30 19.00 -2.08
CA ALA A 116 -21.84 18.37 -0.84
C ALA A 116 -22.48 16.98 -0.67
N ILE A 117 -21.89 15.96 -1.30
CA ILE A 117 -22.25 14.55 -1.08
C ILE A 117 -21.26 13.83 -0.19
N SER A 118 -21.72 12.79 0.50
CA SER A 118 -20.88 11.90 1.30
C SER A 118 -19.96 11.05 0.42
N ARG A 119 -18.89 10.50 1.02
CA ARG A 119 -17.99 9.56 0.33
C ARG A 119 -18.73 8.33 -0.17
N SER A 120 -19.64 7.79 0.64
CA SER A 120 -20.44 6.61 0.27
C SER A 120 -21.34 6.88 -0.93
N GLU A 121 -22.00 8.04 -0.98
CA GLU A 121 -22.84 8.43 -2.13
C GLU A 121 -21.99 8.63 -3.39
N PHE A 122 -20.83 9.26 -3.27
CA PHE A 122 -19.91 9.42 -4.39
C PHE A 122 -19.42 8.07 -4.92
N SER A 123 -18.95 7.17 -4.05
CA SER A 123 -18.56 5.80 -4.42
C SER A 123 -19.71 5.06 -5.12
N ALA A 124 -20.94 5.19 -4.60
CA ALA A 124 -22.12 4.57 -5.22
C ALA A 124 -22.38 5.12 -6.63
N ARG A 125 -22.28 6.44 -6.84
CA ARG A 125 -22.43 7.06 -8.17
C ARG A 125 -21.33 6.64 -9.13
N ILE A 126 -20.07 6.56 -8.67
CA ILE A 126 -18.94 6.05 -9.46
C ILE A 126 -19.23 4.64 -9.98
N VAL A 127 -19.78 3.76 -9.14
CA VAL A 127 -20.12 2.39 -9.57
C VAL A 127 -21.30 2.38 -10.52
N ALA A 128 -22.38 3.07 -10.17
CA ALA A 128 -23.67 3.03 -10.86
C ALA A 128 -23.65 3.71 -12.24
N TYR A 129 -22.90 4.80 -12.41
CA TYR A 129 -22.97 5.65 -13.60
C TYR A 129 -21.61 5.72 -14.32
N PRO A 130 -21.45 5.01 -15.47
CA PRO A 130 -20.22 5.03 -16.25
C PRO A 130 -19.72 6.44 -16.62
N ASP A 131 -20.62 7.32 -17.07
CA ASP A 131 -20.25 8.68 -17.48
C ASP A 131 -19.78 9.52 -16.30
N PHE A 132 -20.39 9.32 -15.12
CA PHE A 132 -19.95 9.96 -13.90
C PHE A 132 -18.55 9.49 -13.51
N ALA A 133 -18.27 8.20 -13.60
CA ALA A 133 -16.95 7.65 -13.35
C ALA A 133 -15.90 8.13 -14.35
N MET A 134 -16.23 8.21 -15.64
CA MET A 134 -15.30 8.75 -16.64
C MET A 134 -14.92 10.20 -16.32
N ARG A 135 -15.87 11.00 -15.85
CA ARG A 135 -15.63 12.42 -15.55
C ARG A 135 -14.93 12.65 -14.20
N TRP A 136 -15.34 11.91 -13.17
CA TRP A 136 -14.98 12.19 -11.78
C TRP A 136 -14.16 11.10 -11.11
N GLY A 137 -14.08 9.90 -11.69
CA GLY A 137 -13.33 8.78 -11.12
C GLY A 137 -11.87 8.71 -11.55
N ASP A 138 -11.43 9.56 -12.48
CA ASP A 138 -10.05 9.56 -12.97
C ASP A 138 -9.11 10.31 -12.00
N LEU A 139 -8.03 9.64 -11.60
CA LEU A 139 -6.96 10.18 -10.76
C LEU A 139 -5.85 10.85 -11.56
N GLY A 140 -5.85 10.72 -12.90
CA GLY A 140 -4.75 11.14 -13.75
C GLY A 140 -3.57 10.15 -13.71
N PRO A 141 -2.34 10.57 -14.07
CA PRO A 141 -1.20 9.68 -14.28
C PRO A 141 -0.55 9.21 -12.98
N VAL A 142 -1.28 8.39 -12.20
CA VAL A 142 -0.80 7.71 -10.99
C VAL A 142 0.02 6.45 -11.33
N TYR A 143 0.39 5.67 -10.31
CA TYR A 143 1.29 4.52 -10.41
C TYR A 143 1.04 3.61 -11.62
N GLY A 144 -0.19 3.14 -11.82
CA GLY A 144 -0.49 2.20 -12.90
C GLY A 144 -0.12 2.76 -14.28
N LYS A 145 -0.51 4.01 -14.56
CA LYS A 145 -0.15 4.68 -15.83
C LYS A 145 1.36 4.74 -16.02
N GLN A 146 2.09 5.18 -14.99
CA GLN A 146 3.54 5.31 -15.04
C GLN A 146 4.27 3.96 -15.21
N TRP A 147 3.71 2.87 -14.70
CA TRP A 147 4.33 1.54 -14.79
C TRP A 147 4.14 0.90 -16.16
N VAL A 148 3.00 1.16 -16.81
CA VAL A 148 2.60 0.46 -18.04
C VAL A 148 2.81 1.31 -19.30
N ASP A 149 2.75 2.65 -19.19
CA ASP A 149 2.77 3.56 -20.35
C ASP A 149 3.29 4.96 -19.96
N TRP A 150 4.63 5.08 -19.89
CA TRP A 150 5.40 6.28 -19.48
C TRP A 150 5.59 7.31 -20.59
#